data_AF-A0A849HQ44-F1
#
_entry.id   AF-A0A849HQ44-F1
#
_cell.length_a   1.000
_cell.length_b   1.000
_cell.length_c   1.000
_cell.angle_alpha   90.00
_cell.angle_beta   90.00
_cell.angle_gamma   90.00
#
_symmetry.space_group_name_H-M   'P 1'
#
loop_
_entity.id
_entity.type
_entity.pdbx_description
1 polymer ?
#
loop_
_entity_poly.entity_id
_entity_poly.type
_entity_poly.pdbx_seq_one_letter_code
_entity_poly.pdbx_strand_id
1 'polypeptide(L)'
;MGTANMGTDDVALAIPGTAETAHAAALPNDTAYERLYPYYAELCALSEFRKKPGFGATLSSGMGGHSLLYLNGVRLDRAAGYPVLRLCAPDEAPGEHGAGISVNSHYKNANWVAAEGRAFLMRGALEAGEPLTREAYARTQERAKAMGVLDGVEFHAHFFRDKPAGMSDHDYMYEISVVTDYGVRFGRDVFGARVPLDRARMQAVIDYLNALNQPYRDGLCQYNWKLFNDNCSHVGHNALAAAGVWAPWPTGRFFALAAFKFPVPKNEFVDLMLRAHDLPLENARALYKDRHARAALLHWGVLPAGPGALAVAGRAIARNDVYDVERLRLIFYDNPFWGPYRFRFRRIFADPRYTDLHANLRHFAARYAAAARRGGGHSPAGAAQKLFYARYREHIASEALRLEAMLARLRDEPPKAMP
;
A
#
# COMPACT_ATOMS: atom_id res chain seq x y z
N MET A 1 25.93 35.08 1.26
CA MET A 1 25.81 34.05 2.32
C MET A 1 25.22 32.80 1.68
N GLY A 2 25.85 31.66 1.91
CA GLY A 2 25.94 30.54 0.97
C GLY A 2 24.62 29.90 0.55
N THR A 3 24.47 29.74 -0.76
CA THR A 3 23.49 28.87 -1.41
C THR A 3 23.81 27.42 -1.05
N ALA A 4 22.88 26.75 -0.35
CA ALA A 4 22.96 25.32 -0.15
C ALA A 4 22.72 24.64 -1.51
N ASN A 5 23.80 24.16 -2.10
CA ASN A 5 23.81 23.35 -3.30
C ASN A 5 23.17 21.99 -2.96
N MET A 6 21.86 21.86 -3.14
CA MET A 6 21.20 20.54 -3.15
C MET A 6 21.58 19.88 -4.46
N GLY A 7 22.68 19.13 -4.45
CA GLY A 7 23.17 18.38 -5.59
C GLY A 7 22.04 17.52 -6.19
N THR A 8 21.69 17.83 -7.43
CA THR A 8 20.81 17.05 -8.31
C THR A 8 21.58 15.92 -9.02
N ASP A 9 22.79 15.62 -8.55
CA ASP A 9 23.72 14.66 -9.15
C ASP A 9 23.37 13.24 -8.70
N ASP A 10 22.24 12.77 -9.22
CA ASP A 10 21.95 11.38 -9.62
C ASP A 10 20.42 11.24 -9.73
N VAL A 11 19.82 11.91 -10.72
CA VAL A 11 18.54 11.46 -11.29
C VAL A 11 18.83 10.15 -12.03
N ALA A 12 19.08 9.09 -11.27
CA ALA A 12 19.19 7.75 -11.82
C ALA A 12 17.80 7.38 -12.32
N LEU A 13 17.63 7.48 -13.64
CA LEU A 13 16.59 6.76 -14.33
C LEU A 13 16.72 5.30 -13.88
N ALA A 14 15.77 4.82 -13.08
CA ALA A 14 15.36 3.44 -13.22
C ALA A 14 14.67 3.35 -14.59
N ILE A 15 15.45 3.44 -15.67
CA ILE A 15 15.05 2.82 -16.93
C ILE A 15 14.88 1.36 -16.53
N PRO A 16 13.73 0.72 -16.81
CA PRO A 16 13.69 -0.72 -16.93
C PRO A 16 14.55 -1.09 -18.16
N GLY A 17 15.86 -0.91 -18.03
CA GLY A 17 16.87 -1.33 -18.97
C GLY A 17 17.59 -2.50 -18.29
N THR A 18 17.41 -3.68 -18.87
CA THR A 18 18.06 -4.96 -18.54
C THR A 18 17.65 -5.68 -17.25
N ALA A 19 16.39 -5.54 -16.82
CA ALA A 19 15.72 -6.67 -16.19
C ALA A 19 14.97 -7.43 -17.29
N GLU A 20 15.62 -8.45 -17.84
CA GLU A 20 14.90 -9.57 -18.45
C GLU A 20 13.67 -9.88 -17.58
N THR A 21 12.50 -9.84 -18.21
CA THR A 21 11.32 -10.62 -17.81
C THR A 21 10.98 -10.60 -16.32
N ALA A 22 10.83 -9.41 -15.72
CA ALA A 22 9.81 -9.28 -14.68
C ALA A 22 8.44 -9.37 -15.37
N HIS A 23 8.03 -10.60 -15.72
CA HIS A 23 6.73 -10.88 -16.29
C HIS A 23 5.67 -10.24 -15.39
N ALA A 24 4.99 -9.23 -15.91
CA ALA A 24 3.74 -8.72 -15.37
C ALA A 24 2.63 -9.75 -15.62
N ALA A 25 2.79 -10.95 -15.06
CA ALA A 25 1.70 -11.90 -14.93
C ALA A 25 0.74 -11.35 -13.87
N ALA A 26 -0.56 -11.44 -14.13
CA ALA A 26 -1.52 -11.48 -13.03
C ALA A 26 -1.01 -12.51 -12.04
N LEU A 27 -0.86 -12.13 -10.76
CA LEU A 27 -0.26 -12.99 -9.73
C LEU A 27 -0.97 -14.34 -9.77
N PRO A 28 -0.29 -15.44 -10.18
CA PRO A 28 -0.95 -16.73 -10.43
C PRO A 28 -1.67 -17.33 -9.21
N ASN A 29 -1.54 -16.70 -8.03
CA ASN A 29 -1.98 -17.20 -6.73
C ASN A 29 -2.80 -16.19 -5.90
N ASP A 30 -3.39 -15.14 -6.47
CA ASP A 30 -4.17 -14.16 -5.69
C ASP A 30 -5.31 -14.84 -4.88
N THR A 31 -6.02 -15.81 -5.47
CA THR A 31 -7.06 -16.55 -4.75
C THR A 31 -6.51 -17.42 -3.61
N ALA A 32 -5.34 -18.06 -3.81
CA ALA A 32 -4.71 -18.86 -2.76
C ALA A 32 -4.22 -17.98 -1.61
N TYR A 33 -3.68 -16.81 -1.94
CA TYR A 33 -3.29 -15.80 -0.96
C TYR A 33 -4.47 -15.32 -0.12
N GLU A 34 -5.57 -14.90 -0.77
CA GLU A 34 -6.77 -14.38 -0.12
C GLU A 34 -7.46 -15.43 0.77
N ARG A 35 -7.40 -16.72 0.40
CA ARG A 35 -7.86 -17.82 1.26
C ARG A 35 -7.06 -17.95 2.57
N LEU A 36 -5.73 -17.76 2.51
CA LEU A 36 -4.86 -17.87 3.68
C LEU A 36 -4.86 -16.58 4.52
N TYR A 37 -5.02 -15.43 3.86
CA TYR A 37 -4.95 -14.10 4.45
C TYR A 37 -6.16 -13.25 4.00
N PRO A 38 -7.35 -13.50 4.57
CA PRO A 38 -8.59 -12.80 4.17
C PRO A 38 -8.59 -11.32 4.57
N TYR A 39 -7.71 -10.90 5.47
CA TYR A 39 -7.47 -9.50 5.80
C TYR A 39 -6.00 -9.18 5.53
N TYR A 40 -5.75 -8.25 4.63
CA TYR A 40 -4.42 -7.75 4.35
C TYR A 40 -4.50 -6.30 3.88
N ALA A 41 -3.40 -5.59 4.10
CA ALA A 41 -3.18 -4.29 3.52
C ALA A 41 -2.13 -4.40 2.41
N GLU A 42 -2.29 -3.66 1.32
CA GLU A 42 -1.33 -3.56 0.21
C GLU A 42 -0.97 -2.09 0.03
N LEU A 43 0.21 -1.70 0.51
CA LEU A 43 0.73 -0.35 0.32
C LEU A 43 1.48 -0.29 -1.01
N CYS A 44 0.95 0.48 -1.96
CA CYS A 44 1.43 0.60 -3.32
C CYS A 44 2.18 1.91 -3.54
N ALA A 45 3.42 1.81 -4.00
CA ALA A 45 4.16 2.90 -4.61
C ALA A 45 3.86 2.95 -6.11
N LEU A 46 3.43 4.11 -6.60
CA LEU A 46 2.99 4.31 -7.98
C LEU A 46 3.93 5.26 -8.71
N SER A 47 4.39 4.88 -9.91
CA SER A 47 5.24 5.73 -10.76
C SER A 47 4.58 7.08 -11.06
N GLU A 48 5.34 8.04 -11.59
CA GLU A 48 4.73 9.19 -12.25
C GLU A 48 3.79 8.75 -13.39
N PHE A 49 2.94 9.66 -13.86
CA PHE A 49 2.15 9.50 -15.09
C PHE A 49 2.19 10.76 -15.94
N ARG A 50 1.92 10.57 -17.24
CA ARG A 50 1.69 11.65 -18.18
C ARG A 50 0.55 11.27 -19.12
N LYS A 51 -0.53 12.05 -19.10
CA LYS A 51 -1.62 11.89 -20.06
C LYS A 51 -1.17 12.46 -21.41
N LYS A 52 -1.49 11.76 -22.50
CA LYS A 52 -1.23 12.21 -23.87
C LYS A 52 -2.10 13.44 -24.17
N PRO A 53 -1.61 14.43 -24.94
CA PRO A 53 -2.41 15.59 -25.30
C PRO A 53 -3.58 15.22 -26.22
N GLY A 54 -4.59 16.10 -26.31
CA GLY A 54 -5.69 15.97 -27.27
C GLY A 54 -6.84 15.04 -26.84
N PHE A 55 -6.94 14.73 -25.53
CA PHE A 55 -8.08 14.02 -24.95
C PHE A 55 -8.26 14.37 -23.47
N GLY A 56 -9.44 14.88 -23.10
CA GLY A 56 -9.77 15.25 -21.72
C GLY A 56 -8.88 16.38 -21.17
N ALA A 57 -8.64 16.35 -19.86
CA ALA A 57 -7.76 17.29 -19.17
C ALA A 57 -6.28 16.97 -19.42
N THR A 58 -5.46 18.00 -19.58
CA THR A 58 -3.99 17.83 -19.66
C THR A 58 -3.45 17.59 -18.26
N LEU A 59 -3.04 16.35 -17.96
CA LEU A 59 -2.63 15.94 -16.61
C LEU A 59 -1.28 15.24 -16.61
N SER A 60 -0.48 15.53 -15.59
CA SER A 60 0.72 14.80 -15.22
C SER A 60 0.91 14.84 -13.71
N SER A 61 1.57 13.83 -13.14
CA SER A 61 1.97 13.88 -11.73
C SER A 61 3.34 14.52 -11.56
N GLY A 62 3.62 14.96 -10.34
CA GLY A 62 4.99 15.24 -9.90
C GLY A 62 5.88 13.98 -9.93
N MET A 63 7.20 14.21 -9.93
CA MET A 63 8.21 13.15 -10.07
C MET A 63 8.28 12.19 -8.88
N GLY A 64 7.67 12.54 -7.74
CA GLY A 64 7.60 11.70 -6.54
C GLY A 64 6.66 10.50 -6.66
N GLY A 65 5.83 10.45 -7.71
CA GLY A 65 4.83 9.40 -7.88
C GLY A 65 3.60 9.62 -7.00
N HIS A 66 2.96 8.52 -6.59
CA HIS A 66 1.80 8.51 -5.69
C HIS A 66 1.84 7.27 -4.77
N SER A 67 1.14 7.32 -3.64
CA SER A 67 0.93 6.18 -2.74
C SER A 67 -0.55 5.82 -2.71
N LEU A 68 -0.83 4.53 -2.72
CA LEU A 68 -2.18 3.98 -2.60
C LEU A 68 -2.17 2.89 -1.53
N LEU A 69 -3.18 2.86 -0.66
CA LEU A 69 -3.34 1.79 0.32
C LEU A 69 -4.57 0.97 -0.04
N TYR A 70 -4.42 -0.29 -0.43
CA TYR A 70 -5.55 -1.19 -0.62
C TYR A 70 -5.77 -2.04 0.64
N LEU A 71 -7.03 -2.20 1.04
CA LEU A 71 -7.44 -2.98 2.21
C LEU A 71 -8.42 -4.07 1.79
N ASN A 72 -8.03 -5.33 1.98
CA ASN A 72 -8.89 -6.48 1.72
C ASN A 72 -9.76 -6.82 2.94
N GLY A 73 -11.01 -7.24 2.71
CA GLY A 73 -12.00 -7.46 3.76
C GLY A 73 -12.64 -6.17 4.30
N VAL A 74 -12.59 -5.09 3.52
CA VAL A 74 -13.13 -3.76 3.86
C VAL A 74 -14.12 -3.29 2.80
N ARG A 75 -15.17 -2.57 3.21
CA ARG A 75 -16.19 -2.00 2.33
C ARG A 75 -16.41 -0.52 2.62
N LEU A 76 -16.97 0.18 1.65
CA LEU A 76 -17.54 1.51 1.88
C LEU A 76 -18.93 1.39 2.52
N ASP A 77 -19.19 2.24 3.51
CA ASP A 77 -20.54 2.45 4.02
C ASP A 77 -21.30 3.43 3.11
N ARG A 78 -22.05 2.88 2.17
CA ARG A 78 -22.81 3.65 1.18
C ARG A 78 -23.95 4.47 1.79
N ALA A 79 -24.47 4.06 2.94
CA ALA A 79 -25.52 4.83 3.63
C ALA A 79 -24.98 6.14 4.22
N ALA A 80 -23.66 6.26 4.42
CA ALA A 80 -23.05 7.46 4.96
C ALA A 80 -23.04 8.65 3.97
N GLY A 81 -23.21 8.40 2.67
CA GLY A 81 -23.15 9.42 1.61
C GLY A 81 -21.80 10.15 1.52
N TYR A 82 -20.75 9.56 2.07
CA TYR A 82 -19.41 10.13 2.23
C TYR A 82 -18.40 8.97 2.42
N PRO A 83 -17.09 9.14 2.12
CA PRO A 83 -16.08 8.09 2.33
C PRO A 83 -15.93 7.66 3.80
N VAL A 84 -16.64 6.59 4.17
CA VAL A 84 -16.57 5.92 5.47
C VAL A 84 -16.34 4.43 5.22
N LEU A 85 -15.34 3.86 5.88
CA LEU A 85 -15.03 2.43 5.78
C LEU A 85 -15.72 1.64 6.88
N ARG A 86 -16.08 0.41 6.56
CA ARG A 86 -16.50 -0.61 7.52
C ARG A 86 -15.84 -1.94 7.20
N LEU A 87 -15.68 -2.77 8.22
CA LEU A 87 -15.22 -4.13 7.99
C LEU A 87 -16.33 -4.96 7.37
N CYS A 88 -15.95 -5.98 6.60
CA CYS A 88 -16.91 -7.00 6.15
C CYS A 88 -17.57 -7.69 7.35
N ALA A 89 -18.84 -8.04 7.19
CA ALA A 89 -19.56 -8.84 8.16
C ALA A 89 -18.97 -10.27 8.22
N PRO A 90 -19.11 -11.00 9.33
CA PRO A 90 -18.52 -12.33 9.48
C PRO A 90 -19.00 -13.38 8.45
N ASP A 91 -20.18 -13.18 7.88
CA ASP A 91 -20.83 -14.02 6.87
C ASP A 91 -20.49 -13.62 5.43
N GLU A 92 -19.89 -12.45 5.22
CA GLU A 92 -19.36 -12.02 3.92
C GLU A 92 -18.00 -12.67 3.67
N ALA A 93 -17.71 -13.05 2.41
CA ALA A 93 -16.40 -13.56 2.02
C ALA A 93 -15.39 -12.38 1.93
N PRO A 94 -14.47 -12.18 2.91
CA PRO A 94 -13.65 -10.97 2.93
C PRO A 94 -12.68 -10.88 1.74
N GLY A 95 -12.31 -12.03 1.15
CA GLY A 95 -11.51 -12.13 -0.06
C GLY A 95 -12.16 -11.52 -1.31
N GLU A 96 -13.49 -11.36 -1.32
CA GLU A 96 -14.23 -10.80 -2.46
C GLU A 96 -14.45 -9.28 -2.33
N HIS A 97 -14.03 -8.69 -1.22
CA HIS A 97 -14.26 -7.30 -0.88
C HIS A 97 -12.97 -6.58 -0.54
N GLY A 98 -12.88 -5.32 -0.93
CA GLY A 98 -11.80 -4.46 -0.49
C GLY A 98 -11.95 -3.06 -1.03
N ALA A 99 -11.19 -2.13 -0.44
CA ALA A 99 -11.24 -0.72 -0.76
C ALA A 99 -9.82 -0.18 -0.96
N GLY A 100 -9.60 0.54 -2.06
CA GLY A 100 -8.39 1.30 -2.32
C GLY A 100 -8.52 2.71 -1.81
N ILE A 101 -7.64 3.12 -0.90
CA ILE A 101 -7.61 4.42 -0.27
C ILE A 101 -6.61 5.32 -0.99
N SER A 102 -7.07 6.48 -1.44
CA SER A 102 -6.28 7.47 -2.16
C SER A 102 -6.43 8.85 -1.52
N VAL A 103 -5.37 9.65 -1.59
CA VAL A 103 -5.24 10.97 -0.95
C VAL A 103 -4.73 11.94 -2.00
N ASN A 104 -5.47 13.00 -2.30
CA ASN A 104 -5.08 13.95 -3.34
C ASN A 104 -5.23 15.40 -2.88
N SER A 105 -4.43 16.26 -3.52
CA SER A 105 -4.46 17.71 -3.26
C SER A 105 -5.73 18.41 -3.71
N HIS A 106 -6.53 17.78 -4.57
CA HIS A 106 -7.76 18.37 -5.04
C HIS A 106 -8.92 18.28 -4.05
N TYR A 107 -8.89 17.38 -3.05
CA TYR A 107 -9.95 17.28 -2.06
C TYR A 107 -9.99 18.48 -1.11
N LYS A 108 -11.20 18.93 -0.79
CA LYS A 108 -11.46 20.05 0.12
C LYS A 108 -12.09 19.59 1.44
N ASN A 109 -13.04 18.67 1.39
CA ASN A 109 -13.79 18.21 2.56
C ASN A 109 -13.53 16.73 2.90
N ALA A 110 -12.42 16.16 2.38
CA ALA A 110 -11.97 14.81 2.71
C ALA A 110 -10.44 14.76 2.70
N ASN A 111 -9.83 13.97 3.58
CA ASN A 111 -8.40 13.65 3.52
C ASN A 111 -8.16 12.54 2.49
N TRP A 112 -9.03 11.54 2.48
CA TRP A 112 -8.97 10.41 1.54
C TRP A 112 -10.34 10.07 0.96
N VAL A 113 -10.33 9.43 -0.21
CA VAL A 113 -11.48 8.76 -0.84
C VAL A 113 -11.17 7.28 -1.01
N ALA A 114 -12.20 6.49 -1.36
CA ALA A 114 -11.98 5.09 -1.64
C ALA A 114 -12.71 4.60 -2.90
N ALA A 115 -12.06 3.68 -3.61
CA ALA A 115 -12.67 2.90 -4.68
C ALA A 115 -12.78 1.43 -4.25
N GLU A 116 -13.98 0.86 -4.31
CA GLU A 116 -14.20 -0.55 -3.99
C GLU A 116 -13.74 -1.48 -5.12
N GLY A 117 -13.19 -2.64 -4.74
CA GLY A 117 -12.75 -3.69 -5.65
C GLY A 117 -11.33 -3.48 -6.19
N ARG A 118 -10.44 -4.45 -5.92
CA ARG A 118 -9.03 -4.38 -6.36
C ARG A 118 -8.89 -4.30 -7.87
N ALA A 119 -9.71 -5.06 -8.61
CA ALA A 119 -9.68 -5.06 -10.07
C ALA A 119 -10.01 -3.68 -10.64
N PHE A 120 -11.08 -3.04 -10.15
CA PHE A 120 -11.48 -1.70 -10.58
C PHE A 120 -10.47 -0.63 -10.17
N LEU A 121 -9.99 -0.70 -8.93
CA LEU A 121 -8.92 0.18 -8.45
C LEU A 121 -7.68 0.13 -9.36
N MET A 122 -7.23 -1.08 -9.70
CA MET A 122 -6.00 -1.25 -10.46
C MET A 122 -6.19 -1.04 -11.96
N ARG A 123 -7.30 -1.48 -12.54
CA ARG A 123 -7.50 -1.59 -13.99
C ARG A 123 -8.77 -0.92 -14.51
N GLY A 124 -9.52 -0.21 -13.67
CA GLY A 124 -10.77 0.41 -14.08
C GLY A 124 -11.78 -0.63 -14.56
N ALA A 125 -12.57 -0.28 -15.59
CA ALA A 125 -13.53 -1.18 -16.22
C ALA A 125 -12.92 -2.02 -17.36
N LEU A 126 -11.60 -2.24 -17.37
CA LEU A 126 -10.94 -3.04 -18.39
C LEU A 126 -11.01 -4.54 -18.10
N GLU A 127 -11.34 -5.30 -19.14
CA GLU A 127 -11.23 -6.76 -19.13
C GLU A 127 -9.77 -7.22 -19.22
N ALA A 128 -9.52 -8.51 -18.93
CA ALA A 128 -8.18 -9.08 -19.04
C ALA A 128 -7.60 -8.93 -20.47
N GLY A 129 -6.43 -8.30 -20.58
CA GLY A 129 -5.77 -8.05 -21.88
C GLY A 129 -6.36 -6.93 -22.73
N GLU A 130 -7.49 -6.32 -22.33
CA GLU A 130 -8.10 -5.20 -23.05
C GLU A 130 -7.13 -3.99 -23.11
N PRO A 131 -6.95 -3.35 -24.28
CA PRO A 131 -6.19 -2.11 -24.40
C PRO A 131 -6.92 -0.94 -23.72
N LEU A 132 -6.19 0.11 -23.35
CA LEU A 132 -6.79 1.36 -22.89
C LEU A 132 -7.05 2.30 -24.06
N THR A 133 -8.27 2.22 -24.62
CA THR A 133 -8.78 3.19 -25.61
C THR A 133 -9.51 4.35 -24.92
N ARG A 134 -9.92 5.37 -25.69
CA ARG A 134 -10.72 6.50 -25.18
C ARG A 134 -12.11 6.06 -24.72
N GLU A 135 -12.72 5.11 -25.40
CA GLU A 135 -14.02 4.53 -25.07
C GLU A 135 -13.95 3.72 -23.78
N ALA A 136 -12.88 2.94 -23.60
CA ALA A 136 -12.63 2.18 -22.38
C ALA A 136 -12.36 3.09 -21.17
N TYR A 137 -11.68 4.21 -21.41
CA TYR A 137 -11.49 5.26 -20.43
C TYR A 137 -12.83 5.88 -19.99
N ALA A 138 -13.67 6.28 -20.95
CA ALA A 138 -15.00 6.85 -20.67
C ALA A 138 -15.90 5.85 -19.91
N ARG A 139 -15.93 4.58 -20.33
CA ARG A 139 -16.60 3.49 -19.59
C ARG A 139 -16.15 3.39 -18.14
N THR A 140 -14.85 3.56 -17.88
CA THR A 140 -14.30 3.51 -16.53
C THR A 140 -14.78 4.71 -15.69
N GLN A 141 -14.86 5.90 -16.27
CA GLN A 141 -15.42 7.07 -15.59
C GLN A 141 -16.91 6.88 -15.28
N GLU A 142 -17.70 6.39 -16.23
CA GLU A 142 -19.12 6.10 -15.99
C GLU A 142 -19.30 5.03 -14.90
N ARG A 143 -18.44 4.01 -14.89
CA ARG A 143 -18.44 3.01 -13.80
C ARG A 143 -18.06 3.65 -12.46
N ALA A 144 -17.08 4.55 -12.41
CA ALA A 144 -16.71 5.27 -11.19
C ALA A 144 -17.86 6.12 -10.66
N LYS A 145 -18.57 6.83 -11.54
CA LYS A 145 -19.77 7.62 -11.20
C LYS A 145 -20.88 6.74 -10.66
N ALA A 146 -21.19 5.64 -11.34
CA ALA A 146 -22.20 4.67 -10.88
C ALA A 146 -21.84 4.01 -9.55
N MET A 147 -20.53 3.86 -9.28
CA MET A 147 -20.01 3.38 -8.00
C MET A 147 -19.92 4.48 -6.93
N GLY A 148 -20.25 5.73 -7.23
CA GLY A 148 -20.20 6.83 -6.26
C GLY A 148 -18.84 7.01 -5.60
N VAL A 149 -17.74 6.89 -6.38
CA VAL A 149 -16.36 6.95 -5.83
C VAL A 149 -16.09 8.31 -5.16
N LEU A 150 -16.73 9.38 -5.63
CA LEU A 150 -16.56 10.75 -5.14
C LEU A 150 -17.82 11.29 -4.43
N ASP A 151 -18.75 10.43 -4.04
CA ASP A 151 -19.97 10.85 -3.36
C ASP A 151 -19.66 11.58 -2.04
N GLY A 152 -20.26 12.76 -1.87
CA GLY A 152 -20.05 13.62 -0.70
C GLY A 152 -18.69 14.35 -0.67
N VAL A 153 -17.85 14.20 -1.69
CA VAL A 153 -16.52 14.84 -1.76
C VAL A 153 -16.58 16.12 -2.58
N GLU A 154 -16.01 17.19 -2.05
CA GLU A 154 -15.82 18.48 -2.69
C GLU A 154 -14.37 18.67 -3.10
N PHE A 155 -14.14 19.32 -4.25
CA PHE A 155 -12.80 19.72 -4.68
C PHE A 155 -12.57 21.22 -4.45
N HIS A 156 -11.31 21.61 -4.28
CA HIS A 156 -10.95 23.02 -4.20
C HIS A 156 -11.22 23.73 -5.53
N ALA A 157 -11.83 24.93 -5.46
CA ALA A 157 -12.25 25.71 -6.63
C ALA A 157 -11.11 25.97 -7.64
N HIS A 158 -9.87 26.10 -7.17
CA HIS A 158 -8.74 26.44 -8.04
C HIS A 158 -8.32 25.30 -8.99
N PHE A 159 -8.73 24.05 -8.75
CA PHE A 159 -8.49 22.94 -9.67
C PHE A 159 -9.39 23.00 -10.91
N PHE A 160 -10.55 23.68 -10.84
CA PHE A 160 -11.45 23.79 -11.98
C PHE A 160 -11.03 24.86 -13.00
N ARG A 161 -9.95 25.62 -12.73
CA ARG A 161 -9.46 26.68 -13.63
C ARG A 161 -8.99 26.15 -14.99
N ASP A 162 -8.42 24.94 -15.00
CA ASP A 162 -7.88 24.30 -16.20
C ASP A 162 -8.84 23.25 -16.80
N LYS A 163 -10.12 23.30 -16.39
CA LYS A 163 -11.16 22.40 -16.90
C LYS A 163 -11.44 22.67 -18.38
N PRO A 164 -11.49 21.62 -19.24
CA PRO A 164 -11.87 21.78 -20.64
C PRO A 164 -13.24 22.45 -20.82
N ALA A 165 -13.37 23.28 -21.86
CA ALA A 165 -14.63 23.93 -22.19
C ALA A 165 -15.73 22.89 -22.49
N GLY A 166 -16.93 23.12 -21.96
CA GLY A 166 -18.08 22.22 -22.11
C GLY A 166 -18.12 21.02 -21.16
N MET A 167 -17.07 20.77 -20.37
CA MET A 167 -17.08 19.73 -19.33
C MET A 167 -17.75 20.26 -18.06
N SER A 168 -18.61 19.47 -17.42
CA SER A 168 -19.18 19.83 -16.11
C SER A 168 -18.14 19.71 -15.00
N ASP A 169 -18.33 20.42 -13.87
CA ASP A 169 -17.43 20.27 -12.72
C ASP A 169 -17.43 18.84 -12.19
N HIS A 170 -18.60 18.21 -12.13
CA HIS A 170 -18.76 16.83 -11.73
C HIS A 170 -17.96 15.87 -12.64
N ASP A 171 -18.09 15.99 -13.97
CA ASP A 171 -17.33 15.14 -14.90
C ASP A 171 -15.81 15.40 -14.78
N TYR A 172 -15.43 16.66 -14.54
CA TYR A 172 -14.02 17.01 -14.36
C TYR A 172 -13.42 16.42 -13.09
N MET A 173 -14.19 16.30 -11.99
CA MET A 173 -13.74 15.61 -10.79
C MET A 173 -13.36 14.16 -11.11
N TYR A 174 -14.21 13.43 -11.83
CA TYR A 174 -13.90 12.06 -12.25
C TYR A 174 -12.74 12.00 -13.26
N GLU A 175 -12.60 12.97 -14.15
CA GLU A 175 -11.48 13.11 -15.09
C GLU A 175 -10.12 13.19 -14.40
N ILE A 176 -9.99 14.04 -13.37
CA ILE A 176 -8.70 14.26 -12.70
C ILE A 176 -8.38 13.21 -11.62
N SER A 177 -9.34 12.34 -11.28
CA SER A 177 -9.19 11.24 -10.33
C SER A 177 -8.71 9.92 -10.96
N VAL A 178 -8.76 9.78 -12.29
CA VAL A 178 -8.22 8.59 -12.96
C VAL A 178 -6.71 8.53 -12.74
N VAL A 179 -6.14 7.32 -12.63
CA VAL A 179 -4.74 7.03 -12.31
C VAL A 179 -4.28 7.44 -10.90
N THR A 180 -5.12 8.04 -10.07
CA THR A 180 -4.85 8.25 -8.64
C THR A 180 -5.82 7.46 -7.77
N ASP A 181 -7.12 7.56 -8.03
CA ASP A 181 -8.17 7.04 -7.14
C ASP A 181 -8.72 5.71 -7.63
N TYR A 182 -8.70 5.52 -8.94
CA TYR A 182 -9.12 4.30 -9.63
C TYR A 182 -8.45 4.21 -11.00
N GLY A 183 -8.48 3.03 -11.62
CA GLY A 183 -7.80 2.79 -12.90
C GLY A 183 -6.30 3.06 -12.83
N VAL A 184 -5.65 2.77 -11.71
CA VAL A 184 -4.26 3.19 -11.42
C VAL A 184 -3.26 2.77 -12.50
N ARG A 185 -3.40 1.54 -13.03
CA ARG A 185 -2.51 1.02 -14.08
C ARG A 185 -2.77 1.63 -15.46
N PHE A 186 -3.74 2.52 -15.62
CA PHE A 186 -3.94 3.21 -16.90
C PHE A 186 -2.72 4.02 -17.31
N GLY A 187 -1.95 4.56 -16.36
CA GLY A 187 -0.77 5.37 -16.68
C GLY A 187 0.40 5.18 -15.73
N ARG A 188 0.35 4.20 -14.83
CA ARG A 188 1.36 4.01 -13.79
C ARG A 188 1.81 2.56 -13.65
N ASP A 189 3.10 2.40 -13.39
CA ASP A 189 3.64 1.19 -12.79
C ASP A 189 3.33 1.18 -11.30
N VAL A 190 3.07 -0.01 -10.76
CA VAL A 190 2.63 -0.25 -9.39
C VAL A 190 3.62 -1.20 -8.71
N PHE A 191 4.05 -0.86 -7.51
CA PHE A 191 4.85 -1.72 -6.64
C PHE A 191 4.18 -1.82 -5.27
N GLY A 192 3.54 -2.94 -4.98
CA GLY A 192 2.72 -3.15 -3.79
C GLY A 192 3.41 -4.02 -2.75
N ALA A 193 3.35 -3.62 -1.50
CA ALA A 193 3.77 -4.40 -0.35
C ALA A 193 2.51 -4.92 0.37
N ARG A 194 2.19 -6.19 0.16
CA ARG A 194 1.11 -6.89 0.86
C ARG A 194 1.57 -7.33 2.24
N VAL A 195 0.79 -7.01 3.26
CA VAL A 195 1.04 -7.37 4.65
C VAL A 195 -0.24 -7.95 5.25
N PRO A 196 -0.22 -9.23 5.67
CA PRO A 196 -1.35 -9.84 6.35
C PRO A 196 -1.67 -9.16 7.68
N LEU A 197 -2.96 -8.95 7.90
CA LEU A 197 -3.50 -8.47 9.16
C LEU A 197 -4.51 -9.50 9.68
N ASP A 198 -4.81 -9.45 10.97
CA ASP A 198 -6.02 -10.09 11.48
C ASP A 198 -7.17 -9.07 11.48
N ARG A 199 -8.36 -9.57 11.79
CA ARG A 199 -9.59 -8.76 11.81
C ARG A 199 -9.48 -7.56 12.76
N ALA A 200 -8.86 -7.73 13.93
CA ALA A 200 -8.77 -6.68 14.94
C ALA A 200 -7.79 -5.58 14.50
N ARG A 201 -6.64 -5.95 13.93
CA ARG A 201 -5.69 -5.00 13.34
C ARG A 201 -6.28 -4.29 12.14
N MET A 202 -7.05 -4.97 11.28
CA MET A 202 -7.77 -4.31 10.17
C MET A 202 -8.80 -3.29 10.69
N GLN A 203 -9.52 -3.60 11.77
CA GLN A 203 -10.41 -2.63 12.40
C GLN A 203 -9.67 -1.39 12.89
N ALA A 204 -8.47 -1.54 13.47
CA ALA A 204 -7.66 -0.39 13.90
C ALA A 204 -7.22 0.50 12.72
N VAL A 205 -6.95 -0.09 11.55
CA VAL A 205 -6.70 0.67 10.30
C VAL A 205 -7.94 1.47 9.92
N ILE A 206 -9.11 0.84 9.94
CA ILE A 206 -10.40 1.47 9.59
C ILE A 206 -10.71 2.63 10.55
N ASP A 207 -10.58 2.40 11.86
CA ASP A 207 -10.87 3.41 12.88
C ASP A 207 -9.97 4.63 12.70
N TYR A 208 -8.67 4.41 12.44
CA TYR A 208 -7.74 5.49 12.12
C TYR A 208 -8.17 6.29 10.88
N LEU A 209 -8.50 5.61 9.78
CA LEU A 209 -8.88 6.27 8.52
C LEU A 209 -10.19 7.05 8.68
N ASN A 210 -11.20 6.46 9.31
CA ASN A 210 -12.48 7.13 9.55
C ASN A 210 -12.31 8.34 10.45
N ALA A 211 -11.53 8.23 11.55
CA ALA A 211 -11.24 9.36 12.42
C ALA A 211 -10.47 10.47 11.71
N LEU A 212 -9.59 10.13 10.75
CA LEU A 212 -8.88 11.11 9.94
C LEU A 212 -9.82 11.90 9.01
N ASN A 213 -10.86 11.25 8.47
CA ASN A 213 -11.82 11.88 7.57
C ASN A 213 -12.93 12.65 8.31
N GLN A 214 -13.21 12.31 9.57
CA GLN A 214 -14.33 12.84 10.34
C GLN A 214 -14.37 14.37 10.45
N PRO A 215 -13.28 15.09 10.81
CA PRO A 215 -13.34 16.55 10.95
C PRO A 215 -13.71 17.28 9.65
N TYR A 216 -13.35 16.72 8.50
CA TYR A 216 -13.68 17.30 7.20
C TYR A 216 -15.13 17.03 6.81
N ARG A 217 -15.63 15.82 7.09
CA ARG A 217 -17.04 15.46 6.95
C ARG A 217 -17.95 16.36 7.78
N ASP A 218 -17.56 16.63 9.01
CA ASP A 218 -18.32 17.43 9.97
C ASP A 218 -18.20 18.95 9.69
N GLY A 219 -17.45 19.35 8.64
CA GLY A 219 -17.26 20.75 8.27
C GLY A 219 -16.39 21.56 9.25
N LEU A 220 -15.66 20.88 10.15
CA LEU A 220 -14.84 21.53 11.18
C LEU A 220 -13.55 22.12 10.62
N CYS A 221 -13.04 21.58 9.51
CA CYS A 221 -11.88 22.11 8.81
C CYS A 221 -11.91 21.77 7.32
N GLN A 222 -11.05 22.45 6.56
CA GLN A 222 -10.82 22.14 5.14
C GLN A 222 -9.50 21.40 4.98
N TYR A 223 -9.52 20.34 4.17
CA TYR A 223 -8.33 19.60 3.82
C TYR A 223 -7.43 20.46 2.94
N ASN A 224 -6.18 20.62 3.35
CA ASN A 224 -5.16 21.32 2.60
C ASN A 224 -3.95 20.39 2.55
N TRP A 225 -3.83 19.67 1.44
CA TRP A 225 -2.75 18.70 1.24
C TRP A 225 -1.38 19.37 1.36
N LYS A 226 -0.46 18.72 2.08
CA LYS A 226 0.89 19.24 2.31
C LYS A 226 1.90 18.16 1.99
N LEU A 227 2.64 18.33 0.90
CA LEU A 227 3.66 17.38 0.41
C LEU A 227 4.55 16.79 1.52
N PHE A 228 4.97 17.62 2.48
CA PHE A 228 5.91 17.19 3.52
C PHE A 228 5.25 16.79 4.85
N ASN A 229 3.96 17.05 5.06
CA ASN A 229 3.34 16.97 6.39
C ASN A 229 1.99 16.25 6.46
N ASP A 230 1.34 16.03 5.31
CA ASP A 230 0.04 15.38 5.18
C ASP A 230 -0.13 14.99 3.70
N ASN A 231 0.52 13.88 3.31
CA ASN A 231 0.54 13.36 1.96
C ASN A 231 0.04 11.91 1.93
N CYS A 232 -0.11 11.34 0.74
CA CYS A 232 -0.59 9.97 0.55
C CYS A 232 0.23 8.91 1.29
N SER A 233 1.55 9.06 1.37
CA SER A 233 2.42 8.15 2.11
C SER A 233 2.21 8.23 3.63
N HIS A 234 1.94 9.41 4.20
CA HIS A 234 1.66 9.54 5.63
C HIS A 234 0.38 8.79 6.02
N VAL A 235 -0.66 8.87 5.21
CA VAL A 235 -1.93 8.19 5.46
C VAL A 235 -1.73 6.68 5.46
N GLY A 236 -1.09 6.15 4.40
CA GLY A 236 -0.75 4.73 4.33
C GLY A 236 0.13 4.26 5.49
N HIS A 237 1.15 5.05 5.84
CA HIS A 237 2.06 4.76 6.93
C HIS A 237 1.35 4.70 8.28
N ASN A 238 0.61 5.74 8.63
CA ASN A 238 -0.01 5.85 9.94
C ASN A 238 -1.20 4.89 10.10
N ALA A 239 -1.88 4.54 9.01
CA ALA A 239 -2.89 3.49 9.03
C ALA A 239 -2.26 2.14 9.41
N LEU A 240 -1.10 1.78 8.84
CA LEU A 240 -0.36 0.57 9.22
C LEU A 240 0.30 0.67 10.61
N ALA A 241 0.67 1.87 11.05
CA ALA A 241 1.15 2.12 12.41
C ALA A 241 0.06 1.83 13.45
N ALA A 242 -1.21 2.19 13.17
CA ALA A 242 -2.35 1.87 14.03
C ALA A 242 -2.53 0.34 14.20
N ALA A 243 -2.20 -0.43 13.17
CA ALA A 243 -2.17 -1.90 13.19
C ALA A 243 -0.88 -2.50 13.82
N GLY A 244 0.00 -1.68 14.38
CA GLY A 244 1.22 -2.12 15.06
C GLY A 244 2.38 -2.54 14.15
N VAL A 245 2.35 -2.20 12.86
CA VAL A 245 3.43 -2.57 11.92
C VAL A 245 4.73 -1.83 12.26
N TRP A 246 4.62 -0.52 12.52
CA TRP A 246 5.75 0.36 12.82
C TRP A 246 5.32 1.58 13.66
N ALA A 247 6.27 2.50 13.90
CA ALA A 247 6.00 3.76 14.57
C ALA A 247 5.05 4.64 13.73
N PRO A 248 4.20 5.48 14.34
CA PRO A 248 3.53 6.52 13.57
C PRO A 248 4.53 7.55 13.07
N TRP A 249 4.35 7.98 11.82
CA TRP A 249 5.04 9.13 11.27
C TRP A 249 4.36 10.42 11.74
N PRO A 250 5.13 11.36 12.31
CA PRO A 250 4.59 12.62 12.79
C PRO A 250 4.12 13.51 11.63
N THR A 251 2.90 14.03 11.73
CA THR A 251 2.31 15.01 10.79
C THR A 251 2.32 16.42 11.41
N GLY A 252 2.12 17.46 10.59
CA GLY A 252 1.99 18.85 11.06
C GLY A 252 3.27 19.50 11.61
N ARG A 253 4.45 19.04 11.21
CA ARG A 253 5.74 19.59 11.66
C ARG A 253 6.14 20.87 10.93
N PHE A 254 7.05 21.65 11.53
CA PHE A 254 7.67 22.79 10.84
C PHE A 254 8.40 22.34 9.56
N PHE A 255 8.18 23.04 8.44
CA PHE A 255 8.51 22.56 7.09
C PHE A 255 10.00 22.18 6.91
N ALA A 256 10.92 22.90 7.54
CA ALA A 256 12.35 22.63 7.43
C ALA A 256 12.74 21.26 8.02
N LEU A 257 12.05 20.80 9.07
CA LEU A 257 12.25 19.47 9.63
C LEU A 257 11.56 18.37 8.81
N ALA A 258 10.44 18.72 8.16
CA ALA A 258 9.65 17.81 7.34
C ALA A 258 10.35 17.47 6.00
N ALA A 259 11.01 18.44 5.36
CA ALA A 259 11.71 18.25 4.09
C ALA A 259 12.86 17.22 4.14
N PHE A 260 13.51 17.03 5.31
CA PHE A 260 14.58 16.03 5.47
C PHE A 260 14.07 14.63 5.86
N LYS A 261 12.80 14.51 6.28
CA LYS A 261 12.22 13.28 6.86
C LYS A 261 10.73 13.17 6.56
N PHE A 262 10.37 13.11 5.29
CA PHE A 262 9.01 12.79 4.86
C PHE A 262 8.96 11.41 4.18
N PRO A 263 7.88 10.63 4.37
CA PRO A 263 7.71 9.35 3.72
C PRO A 263 7.48 9.54 2.22
N VAL A 264 8.25 8.81 1.42
CA VAL A 264 8.20 8.80 -0.04
C VAL A 264 7.62 7.46 -0.47
N PRO A 265 6.69 7.42 -1.46
CA PRO A 265 6.00 6.18 -1.84
C PRO A 265 6.91 4.97 -2.00
N LYS A 266 7.99 5.11 -2.77
CA LYS A 266 8.92 4.00 -3.06
C LYS A 266 9.77 3.59 -1.86
N ASN A 267 10.14 4.53 -0.99
CA ASN A 267 10.88 4.22 0.24
C ASN A 267 9.97 3.49 1.22
N GLU A 268 8.72 3.92 1.37
CA GLU A 268 7.72 3.27 2.22
C GLU A 268 7.46 1.82 1.81
N PHE A 269 7.34 1.55 0.50
CA PHE A 269 7.25 0.18 0.00
C PHE A 269 8.45 -0.66 0.47
N VAL A 270 9.68 -0.18 0.28
CA VAL A 270 10.88 -0.91 0.68
C VAL A 270 10.90 -1.12 2.18
N ASP A 271 10.71 -0.07 2.97
CA ASP A 271 10.75 -0.13 4.43
C ASP A 271 9.68 -1.08 4.98
N LEU A 272 8.49 -1.12 4.37
CA LEU A 272 7.43 -2.04 4.76
C LEU A 272 7.82 -3.48 4.49
N MET A 273 8.35 -3.78 3.30
CA MET A 273 8.82 -5.13 2.98
C MET A 273 9.96 -5.56 3.91
N LEU A 274 10.89 -4.66 4.23
CA LEU A 274 11.96 -4.99 5.18
C LEU A 274 11.43 -5.18 6.60
N ARG A 275 10.47 -4.35 7.02
CA ARG A 275 9.83 -4.48 8.34
C ARG A 275 9.07 -5.79 8.48
N ALA A 276 8.41 -6.23 7.41
CA ALA A 276 7.60 -7.44 7.38
C ALA A 276 8.42 -8.73 7.17
N HIS A 277 9.68 -8.65 6.72
CA HIS A 277 10.52 -9.83 6.47
C HIS A 277 11.75 -9.94 7.36
N ASP A 278 12.48 -8.84 7.58
CA ASP A 278 13.89 -8.90 7.99
C ASP A 278 14.14 -8.67 9.48
N LEU A 279 13.09 -8.54 10.31
CA LEU A 279 13.30 -8.51 11.78
C LEU A 279 13.90 -9.83 12.26
N PRO A 280 14.81 -9.83 13.25
CA PRO A 280 15.53 -11.03 13.70
C PRO A 280 14.65 -11.89 14.62
N LEU A 281 13.70 -12.64 14.03
CA LEU A 281 12.75 -13.51 14.73
C LEU A 281 13.42 -14.47 15.72
N GLU A 282 14.61 -14.95 15.38
CA GLU A 282 15.43 -15.85 16.18
C GLU A 282 16.20 -15.19 17.33
N ASN A 283 16.07 -13.87 17.50
CA ASN A 283 16.73 -13.09 18.54
C ASN A 283 15.71 -12.29 19.37
N ALA A 284 15.10 -12.96 20.36
CA ALA A 284 14.13 -12.35 21.28
C ALA A 284 14.65 -11.09 21.97
N ARG A 285 15.95 -11.00 22.28
CA ARG A 285 16.54 -9.82 22.91
C ARG A 285 16.55 -8.62 21.97
N ALA A 286 16.86 -8.83 20.69
CA ALA A 286 16.81 -7.77 19.68
C ALA A 286 15.36 -7.28 19.47
N LEU A 287 14.41 -8.22 19.37
CA LEU A 287 12.98 -7.89 19.29
C LEU A 287 12.47 -7.14 20.54
N TYR A 288 12.94 -7.51 21.73
CA TYR A 288 12.61 -6.79 22.96
C TYR A 288 13.16 -5.36 22.92
N LYS A 289 14.35 -5.13 22.36
CA LYS A 289 14.94 -3.78 22.25
C LYS A 289 14.21 -2.91 21.22
N ASP A 290 13.67 -3.51 20.16
CA ASP A 290 12.80 -2.84 19.22
C ASP A 290 11.47 -2.46 19.90
N ARG A 291 11.29 -1.17 20.19
CA ARG A 291 10.12 -0.65 20.89
C ARG A 291 8.81 -1.03 20.21
N HIS A 292 8.78 -1.06 18.88
CA HIS A 292 7.57 -1.26 18.10
C HIS A 292 7.24 -2.74 17.93
N ALA A 293 8.24 -3.60 17.72
CA ALA A 293 8.03 -5.05 17.73
C ALA A 293 7.59 -5.52 19.12
N ARG A 294 8.18 -4.96 20.18
CA ARG A 294 7.75 -5.19 21.56
C ARG A 294 6.30 -4.74 21.79
N ALA A 295 5.93 -3.54 21.38
CA ALA A 295 4.57 -3.04 21.53
C ALA A 295 3.56 -3.88 20.73
N ALA A 296 3.88 -4.22 19.48
CA ALA A 296 3.04 -5.05 18.63
C ALA A 296 2.79 -6.43 19.27
N LEU A 297 3.83 -7.09 19.77
CA LEU A 297 3.67 -8.40 20.39
C LEU A 297 2.86 -8.34 21.68
N LEU A 298 3.08 -7.32 22.52
CA LEU A 298 2.37 -7.19 23.80
C LEU A 298 0.91 -6.77 23.63
N HIS A 299 0.60 -5.94 22.62
CA HIS A 299 -0.74 -5.43 22.39
C HIS A 299 -1.57 -6.32 21.48
N TRP A 300 -0.98 -6.76 20.37
CA TRP A 300 -1.65 -7.52 19.31
C TRP A 300 -1.33 -9.02 19.33
N GLY A 301 -0.36 -9.49 20.12
CA GLY A 301 0.06 -10.89 20.11
C GLY A 301 0.86 -11.30 18.87
N VAL A 302 1.30 -10.33 18.07
CA VAL A 302 1.98 -10.57 16.77
C VAL A 302 3.25 -9.73 16.63
N LEU A 303 4.22 -10.26 15.89
CA LEU A 303 5.39 -9.50 15.46
C LEU A 303 5.12 -8.88 14.07
N PRO A 304 5.70 -7.70 13.76
CA PRO A 304 5.54 -7.11 12.43
C PRO A 304 6.11 -7.96 11.30
N ALA A 305 7.18 -8.72 11.59
CA ALA A 305 7.69 -9.70 10.65
C ALA A 305 6.94 -11.01 10.80
N GLY A 306 6.36 -11.50 9.69
CA GLY A 306 5.52 -12.69 9.69
C GLY A 306 5.26 -13.22 8.28
N PRO A 307 4.73 -14.46 8.19
CA PRO A 307 4.47 -15.11 6.91
C PRO A 307 3.35 -14.39 6.15
N GLY A 308 3.38 -14.47 4.82
CA GLY A 308 2.40 -13.91 3.91
C GLY A 308 2.66 -12.46 3.50
N ALA A 309 3.71 -11.81 4.00
CA ALA A 309 4.10 -10.53 3.43
C ALA A 309 4.71 -10.75 2.02
N LEU A 310 4.20 -10.04 1.01
CA LEU A 310 4.62 -10.23 -0.39
C LEU A 310 4.77 -8.90 -1.14
N ALA A 311 5.83 -8.80 -1.94
CA ALA A 311 6.05 -7.76 -2.93
C ALA A 311 5.35 -8.14 -4.23
N VAL A 312 4.58 -7.20 -4.78
CA VAL A 312 3.89 -7.34 -6.05
C VAL A 312 4.27 -6.20 -6.98
N ALA A 313 4.36 -6.48 -8.27
CA ALA A 313 4.63 -5.46 -9.28
C ALA A 313 3.62 -5.58 -10.43
N GLY A 314 3.15 -4.45 -10.93
CA GLY A 314 2.24 -4.36 -12.05
C GLY A 314 2.66 -3.25 -12.99
N ARG A 315 2.83 -3.56 -14.28
CA ARG A 315 3.12 -2.55 -15.31
C ARG A 315 1.87 -1.75 -15.66
N ALA A 316 2.05 -0.51 -16.11
CA ALA A 316 0.98 0.22 -16.78
C ALA A 316 0.42 -0.58 -17.98
N ILE A 317 -0.83 -0.32 -18.36
CA ILE A 317 -1.45 -0.94 -19.54
C ILE A 317 -0.63 -0.55 -20.77
N ALA A 318 -0.03 -1.54 -21.44
CA ALA A 318 0.96 -1.31 -22.50
C ALA A 318 0.33 -0.75 -23.79
N ARG A 319 -0.80 -1.33 -24.23
CA ARG A 319 -1.56 -0.82 -25.38
C ARG A 319 -2.45 0.32 -24.91
N ASN A 320 -1.99 1.55 -25.13
CA ASN A 320 -2.50 2.71 -24.41
C ASN A 320 -2.63 3.95 -25.30
N ASP A 321 -3.86 4.39 -25.54
CA ASP A 321 -4.14 5.57 -26.35
C ASP A 321 -4.21 6.86 -25.51
N VAL A 322 -4.22 6.73 -24.18
CA VAL A 322 -4.55 7.82 -23.25
C VAL A 322 -3.32 8.33 -22.49
N TYR A 323 -2.39 7.46 -22.10
CA TYR A 323 -1.22 7.80 -21.30
C TYR A 323 0.08 7.41 -22.01
N ASP A 324 1.14 8.18 -21.76
CA ASP A 324 2.51 7.81 -22.12
C ASP A 324 3.06 6.87 -21.06
N VAL A 325 3.31 5.61 -21.45
CA VAL A 325 3.74 4.52 -20.57
C VAL A 325 5.15 4.03 -20.90
N GLU A 326 5.83 4.64 -21.86
CA GLU A 326 7.17 4.19 -22.29
C GLU A 326 8.25 4.64 -21.33
N ARG A 327 8.06 5.79 -20.67
CA ARG A 327 9.09 6.46 -19.85
C ARG A 327 8.60 6.77 -18.44
N LEU A 328 7.94 5.80 -17.81
CA LEU A 328 7.50 5.94 -16.42
C LEU A 328 8.70 5.92 -15.47
N ARG A 329 8.76 6.91 -14.57
CA ARG A 329 9.79 7.03 -13.53
C ARG A 329 9.19 6.87 -12.15
N LEU A 330 9.96 6.27 -11.24
CA LEU A 330 9.64 6.27 -9.81
C LEU A 330 10.93 6.51 -9.02
N ILE A 331 11.00 7.68 -8.37
CA ILE A 331 12.20 8.19 -7.73
C ILE A 331 12.36 7.61 -6.31
N PHE A 332 13.61 7.28 -5.97
CA PHE A 332 14.02 7.04 -4.58
C PHE A 332 14.58 8.32 -3.99
N TYR A 333 14.32 8.56 -2.72
CA TYR A 333 15.05 9.55 -1.96
C TYR A 333 16.05 8.79 -1.10
N ASP A 334 17.26 8.63 -1.64
CA ASP A 334 18.33 7.95 -0.95
C ASP A 334 18.70 8.73 0.31
N ASN A 335 18.86 8.00 1.42
CA ASN A 335 19.25 8.59 2.69
C ASN A 335 20.75 8.36 2.89
N PRO A 336 21.54 9.41 3.20
CA PRO A 336 22.99 9.29 3.39
C PRO A 336 23.38 8.32 4.52
N PHE A 337 22.48 8.00 5.45
CA PHE A 337 22.75 7.13 6.60
C PHE A 337 22.40 5.64 6.38
N TRP A 338 21.46 5.33 5.47
CA TRP A 338 20.92 3.96 5.33
C TRP A 338 21.33 3.25 4.03
N GLY A 339 22.12 3.94 3.20
CA GLY A 339 22.53 3.46 1.88
C GLY A 339 21.41 3.58 0.84
N PRO A 340 21.70 3.27 -0.43
CA PRO A 340 20.79 3.58 -1.50
C PRO A 340 19.67 2.53 -1.58
N TYR A 341 18.42 3.00 -1.57
CA TYR A 341 17.21 2.17 -1.58
C TYR A 341 17.13 1.28 -2.82
N ARG A 342 17.79 1.68 -3.91
CA ARG A 342 17.87 0.91 -5.16
C ARG A 342 18.32 -0.54 -4.97
N PHE A 343 19.31 -0.80 -4.09
CA PHE A 343 19.81 -2.16 -3.87
C PHE A 343 18.83 -3.00 -3.07
N ARG A 344 18.17 -2.39 -2.07
CA ARG A 344 17.14 -3.05 -1.26
C ARG A 344 15.93 -3.43 -2.13
N PHE A 345 15.51 -2.51 -3.00
CA PHE A 345 14.43 -2.76 -3.95
C PHE A 345 14.76 -3.89 -4.93
N ARG A 346 15.96 -3.87 -5.54
CA ARG A 346 16.41 -4.97 -6.41
C ARG A 346 16.44 -6.30 -5.66
N ARG A 347 16.93 -6.31 -4.42
CA ARG A 347 16.95 -7.49 -3.56
C ARG A 347 15.55 -8.04 -3.29
N ILE A 348 14.58 -7.17 -2.99
CA ILE A 348 13.18 -7.57 -2.75
C ILE A 348 12.63 -8.32 -3.97
N PHE A 349 12.83 -7.81 -5.19
CA PHE A 349 12.27 -8.47 -6.38
C PHE A 349 13.12 -9.64 -6.92
N ALA A 350 14.39 -9.76 -6.52
CA ALA A 350 15.26 -10.86 -6.92
C ALA A 350 15.16 -12.09 -6.01
N ASP A 351 14.61 -11.96 -4.79
CA ASP A 351 14.56 -13.02 -3.81
C ASP A 351 13.12 -13.58 -3.68
N PRO A 352 12.87 -14.85 -4.07
CA PRO A 352 11.54 -15.45 -4.06
C PRO A 352 10.82 -15.39 -2.71
N ARG A 353 11.52 -15.26 -1.58
CA ARG A 353 10.85 -15.13 -0.26
C ARG A 353 10.00 -13.87 -0.14
N TYR A 354 10.19 -12.89 -1.02
CA TYR A 354 9.37 -11.69 -1.09
C TYR A 354 8.27 -11.78 -2.13
N THR A 355 8.40 -12.55 -3.21
CA THR A 355 7.48 -12.49 -4.36
C THR A 355 6.65 -13.75 -4.55
N ASP A 356 7.08 -14.88 -3.99
CA ASP A 356 6.37 -16.15 -4.06
C ASP A 356 5.83 -16.57 -2.69
N LEU A 357 4.53 -16.89 -2.65
CA LEU A 357 3.84 -17.27 -1.42
C LEU A 357 4.46 -18.53 -0.81
N HIS A 358 4.70 -19.58 -1.58
CA HIS A 358 5.19 -20.84 -1.04
C HIS A 358 6.63 -20.72 -0.52
N ALA A 359 7.52 -20.03 -1.24
CA ALA A 359 8.87 -19.71 -0.80
C ALA A 359 8.86 -18.86 0.48
N ASN A 360 7.95 -17.87 0.56
CA ASN A 360 7.75 -17.06 1.76
C ASN A 360 7.35 -17.91 2.98
N LEU A 361 6.33 -18.76 2.86
CA LEU A 361 5.88 -19.61 3.96
C LEU A 361 6.98 -20.57 4.43
N ARG A 362 7.73 -21.18 3.50
CA ARG A 362 8.87 -22.06 3.84
C ARG A 362 10.00 -21.30 4.53
N HIS A 363 10.31 -20.09 4.06
CA HIS A 363 11.28 -19.22 4.70
C HIS A 363 10.90 -18.96 6.15
N PHE A 364 9.66 -18.51 6.42
CA PHE A 364 9.21 -18.26 7.78
C PHE A 364 9.13 -19.53 8.63
N ALA A 365 8.71 -20.67 8.09
CA ALA A 365 8.71 -21.94 8.82
C ALA A 365 10.12 -22.29 9.34
N ALA A 366 11.14 -22.13 8.51
CA ALA A 366 12.54 -22.34 8.93
C ALA A 366 12.96 -21.36 10.03
N ARG A 367 12.50 -20.10 9.97
CA ARG A 367 12.81 -19.07 10.97
C ARG A 367 12.14 -19.33 12.32
N TYR A 368 10.86 -19.72 12.34
CA TYR A 368 10.17 -20.08 13.58
C TYR A 368 10.79 -21.32 14.21
N ALA A 369 11.17 -22.33 13.42
CA ALA A 369 11.89 -23.49 13.94
C ALA A 369 13.25 -23.11 14.55
N ALA A 370 13.99 -22.18 13.93
CA ALA A 370 15.24 -21.66 14.47
C ALA A 370 15.03 -20.84 15.76
N ALA A 371 13.98 -20.02 15.81
CA ALA A 371 13.60 -19.25 16.99
C ALA A 371 13.21 -20.16 18.17
N ALA A 372 12.43 -21.21 17.92
CA ALA A 372 12.03 -22.20 18.92
C ALA A 372 13.24 -22.90 19.55
N ARG A 373 14.24 -23.30 18.75
CA ARG A 373 15.49 -23.90 19.25
C ARG A 373 16.33 -22.95 20.11
N ARG A 374 16.30 -21.64 19.83
CA ARG A 374 17.11 -20.63 20.53
C ARG A 374 16.43 -20.03 21.76
N GLY A 375 15.11 -20.17 21.90
CA GLY A 375 14.28 -19.49 22.90
C GLY A 375 14.56 -19.79 24.37
N GLY A 376 15.51 -20.67 24.70
CA GLY A 376 15.80 -21.15 26.07
C GLY A 376 16.95 -20.46 26.82
N GLY A 377 17.75 -19.59 26.18
CA GLY A 377 19.05 -19.17 26.75
C GLY A 377 19.08 -17.91 27.63
N HIS A 378 17.99 -17.15 27.73
CA HIS A 378 18.01 -15.84 28.42
C HIS A 378 17.02 -15.79 29.58
N SER A 379 17.52 -15.55 30.80
CA SER A 379 16.71 -15.29 31.99
C SER A 379 16.24 -13.83 32.00
N PRO A 380 14.94 -13.55 31.79
CA PRO A 380 14.43 -12.18 31.78
C PRO A 380 14.48 -11.55 33.19
N ALA A 381 14.99 -10.31 33.27
CA ALA A 381 15.01 -9.50 34.48
C ALA A 381 13.78 -8.57 34.51
N GLY A 382 12.97 -8.68 35.56
CA GLY A 382 11.78 -7.85 35.76
C GLY A 382 10.49 -8.36 35.09
N ALA A 383 9.36 -7.84 35.55
CA ALA A 383 8.02 -8.31 35.15
C ALA A 383 7.71 -8.06 33.66
N ALA A 384 8.04 -6.88 33.14
CA ALA A 384 7.80 -6.53 31.73
C ALA A 384 8.59 -7.42 30.77
N GLN A 385 9.85 -7.73 31.09
CA GLN A 385 10.65 -8.63 30.27
C GLN A 385 10.12 -10.07 30.35
N LYS A 386 9.73 -10.54 31.55
CA LYS A 386 9.09 -11.86 31.72
C LYS A 386 7.83 -12.00 30.86
N LEU A 387 6.95 -10.99 30.87
CA LEU A 387 5.73 -10.97 30.06
C LEU A 387 6.05 -11.03 28.57
N PHE A 388 6.98 -10.19 28.07
CA PHE A 388 7.38 -10.22 26.67
C PHE A 388 7.91 -11.59 26.24
N TYR A 389 8.82 -12.19 27.01
CA TYR A 389 9.39 -13.49 26.65
C TYR A 389 8.35 -14.61 26.69
N ALA A 390 7.35 -14.54 27.58
CA ALA A 390 6.22 -15.46 27.58
C ALA A 390 5.40 -15.32 26.29
N ARG A 391 4.98 -14.10 25.93
CA ARG A 391 4.25 -13.81 24.68
C ARG A 391 5.03 -14.18 23.43
N TYR A 392 6.35 -13.98 23.44
CA TYR A 392 7.20 -14.34 22.33
C TYR A 392 7.21 -15.86 22.10
N ARG A 393 7.37 -16.67 23.16
CA ARG A 393 7.33 -18.13 23.02
C ARG A 393 5.97 -18.63 22.53
N GLU A 394 4.89 -18.07 23.07
CA GLU A 394 3.51 -18.33 22.63
C GLU A 394 3.34 -18.01 21.14
N HIS A 395 3.77 -16.83 20.71
CA HIS A 395 3.72 -16.41 19.31
C HIS A 395 4.52 -17.33 18.38
N ILE A 396 5.78 -17.65 18.72
CA ILE A 396 6.62 -18.53 17.91
C ILE A 396 6.00 -19.92 17.76
N ALA A 397 5.45 -20.50 18.84
CA ALA A 397 4.81 -21.81 18.80
C ALA A 397 3.52 -21.79 17.97
N SER A 398 2.67 -20.78 18.18
CA SER A 398 1.41 -20.61 17.44
C SER A 398 1.64 -20.43 15.94
N GLU A 399 2.60 -19.56 15.55
CA GLU A 399 2.89 -19.32 14.14
C GLU A 399 3.52 -20.52 13.44
N ALA A 400 4.34 -21.32 14.14
CA ALA A 400 4.88 -22.56 13.60
C ALA A 400 3.76 -23.55 13.22
N LEU A 401 2.80 -23.78 14.13
CA LEU A 401 1.64 -24.64 13.88
C LEU A 401 0.76 -24.09 12.74
N ARG A 402 0.53 -22.77 12.73
CA ARG A 402 -0.24 -22.11 11.67
C ARG A 402 0.41 -22.32 10.29
N LEU A 403 1.72 -22.17 10.20
CA LEU A 403 2.47 -22.34 8.96
C LEU A 403 2.46 -23.78 8.44
N GLU A 404 2.56 -24.78 9.32
CA GLU A 404 2.42 -26.18 8.93
C GLU A 404 1.05 -26.44 8.29
N ALA A 405 -0.02 -25.93 8.89
CA ALA A 405 -1.37 -26.04 8.33
C ALA A 405 -1.52 -25.30 6.98
N MET A 406 -0.95 -24.09 6.86
CA MET A 406 -0.97 -23.33 5.59
C MET A 406 -0.21 -24.05 4.48
N LEU A 407 0.98 -24.59 4.79
CA LEU A 407 1.79 -25.34 3.83
C LEU A 407 1.13 -26.66 3.42
N ALA A 408 0.41 -27.33 4.32
CA ALA A 408 -0.37 -28.52 3.98
C ALA A 408 -1.51 -28.17 3.00
N ARG A 409 -2.29 -27.13 3.30
CA ARG A 409 -3.37 -26.67 2.41
C ARG A 409 -2.90 -26.33 1.00
N LEU A 410 -1.72 -25.74 0.84
CA LEU A 410 -1.17 -25.44 -0.49
C LEU A 410 -0.68 -26.68 -1.25
N ARG A 411 -0.37 -27.79 -0.59
CA ARG A 411 0.00 -29.05 -1.26
C ARG A 411 -1.20 -29.82 -1.77
N ASP A 412 -2.32 -29.71 -1.06
CA ASP A 412 -3.56 -30.43 -1.35
C ASP A 412 -4.41 -29.72 -2.43
N GLU A 413 -4.00 -28.53 -2.88
CA GLU A 413 -4.63 -27.86 -4.03
C GLU A 413 -4.18 -28.55 -5.33
N PRO A 414 -5.10 -29.11 -6.13
CA PRO A 414 -4.74 -29.69 -7.42
C PRO A 414 -4.12 -28.60 -8.30
N PRO A 415 -3.08 -28.92 -9.08
CA PRO A 415 -2.53 -27.96 -10.03
C PRO A 415 -3.66 -27.50 -10.95
N LYS A 416 -3.95 -26.19 -10.94
CA LYS A 416 -4.87 -25.62 -11.93
C LYS A 416 -4.31 -25.94 -13.31
N ALA A 417 -5.12 -26.56 -14.17
CA ALA A 417 -4.80 -26.67 -15.58
C ALA A 417 -4.45 -25.27 -16.08
N MET A 418 -3.23 -25.11 -16.59
CA MET A 418 -2.83 -23.85 -17.21
C MET A 418 -3.72 -23.63 -18.44
N PRO A 419 -4.35 -22.44 -18.60
CA PRO A 419 -5.06 -22.09 -19.82
C PRO A 419 -4.12 -21.99 -21.03
#